data_AF-A0A3B4DEC2-F1
#
_entry.id   AF-A0A3B4DEC2-F1
#
_cell.length_a   1.000
_cell.length_b   1.000
_cell.length_c   1.000
_cell.angle_alpha   90.00
_cell.angle_beta   90.00
_cell.angle_gamma   90.00
#
_symmetry.space_group_name_H-M   'P 1'
#
loop_
_entity.id
_entity.type
_entity.pdbx_description
1 polymer ?
#
loop_
_entity_poly.entity_id
_entity_poly.type
_entity_poly.pdbx_seq_one_letter_code
_entity_poly.pdbx_strand_id
1 'polypeptide(L)'
;MLRWTVHLEGGPRRVNHAAVAVGHKVYSFGGYCSGEDYETFRQIDVHVFNTVSLRWMKLPPVRTGGREHAREVPYMRYGHTAVLVDDTIYIWGGRNDTEGACNVLYAFDVNNHRWYTPKISGTVPGARDGHSACVLGKAMYIFGGYEQLVGPHHPLSTNVIWFFIQTQFGTPARWRDFHSATIIGTKMFVFGGRADRFGPFHSNNEIYCNKIKSTRTHNPRTRILSVFVGLGNH
;
A
#
# COMPACT_ATOMS: atom_id res chain seq x y z
N MET A 1 10.63 31.71 0.04
CA MET A 1 11.42 31.13 1.14
C MET A 1 10.75 29.85 1.57
N LEU A 2 11.47 28.72 1.53
CA LEU A 2 10.96 27.43 2.06
C LEU A 2 11.10 27.45 3.58
N ARG A 3 10.07 26.97 4.30
CA ARG A 3 10.08 26.86 5.77
C ARG A 3 9.75 25.43 6.16
N TRP A 4 10.44 24.91 7.15
CA TRP A 4 10.14 23.64 7.78
C TRP A 4 9.39 23.90 9.09
N THR A 5 8.37 23.10 9.36
CA THR A 5 7.73 23.04 10.69
C THR A 5 8.17 21.74 11.35
N VAL A 6 8.77 21.85 12.53
CA VAL A 6 9.26 20.70 13.31
C VAL A 6 8.48 20.66 14.61
N HIS A 7 7.92 19.50 14.93
CA HIS A 7 7.16 19.20 16.16
C HIS A 7 5.67 19.55 16.16
N LEU A 8 4.89 18.51 15.82
CA LEU A 8 3.47 18.42 16.08
C LEU A 8 3.29 17.31 17.12
N GLU A 9 3.02 17.70 18.36
CA GLU A 9 2.84 16.76 19.47
C GLU A 9 1.67 15.79 19.21
N GLY A 10 1.81 14.57 19.73
CA GLY A 10 0.77 13.54 19.66
C GLY A 10 0.75 12.69 18.39
N GLY A 11 1.67 12.89 17.45
CA GLY A 11 1.82 12.04 16.28
C GLY A 11 2.42 10.66 16.60
N PRO A 12 2.12 9.63 15.80
CA PRO A 12 2.69 8.30 15.98
C PRO A 12 4.20 8.30 15.72
N ARG A 13 4.99 7.76 16.65
CA ARG A 13 6.45 7.59 16.50
C ARG A 13 6.75 6.27 15.81
N ARG A 14 6.93 6.26 14.49
CA ARG A 14 7.11 5.03 13.71
C ARG A 14 7.66 5.26 12.31
N VAL A 15 8.20 4.20 11.71
CA VAL A 15 8.66 4.13 10.31
C VAL A 15 7.77 3.21 9.49
N ASN A 16 7.87 3.27 8.16
CA ASN A 16 7.19 2.34 7.24
C ASN A 16 5.65 2.25 7.42
N HIS A 17 5.04 3.33 7.90
CA HIS A 17 3.60 3.53 7.92
C HIS A 17 3.13 4.05 6.55
N ALA A 18 1.84 3.89 6.24
CA ALA A 18 1.25 4.52 5.07
C ALA A 18 0.43 5.75 5.47
N ALA A 19 0.50 6.84 4.71
CA ALA A 19 -0.26 8.05 4.98
C ALA A 19 -0.95 8.59 3.72
N VAL A 20 -2.17 9.11 3.87
CA VAL A 20 -3.03 9.60 2.79
C VAL A 20 -3.69 10.91 3.19
N ALA A 21 -3.61 11.92 2.33
CA ALA A 21 -4.29 13.20 2.53
C ALA A 21 -5.75 13.12 2.02
N VAL A 22 -6.69 13.63 2.83
CA VAL A 22 -8.13 13.70 2.54
C VAL A 22 -8.64 15.05 3.02
N GLY A 23 -8.86 15.98 2.09
CA GLY A 23 -9.21 17.36 2.43
C GLY A 23 -8.15 18.01 3.34
N HIS A 24 -8.56 18.50 4.51
CA HIS A 24 -7.68 19.09 5.53
C HIS A 24 -7.15 18.07 6.56
N LYS A 25 -7.23 16.79 6.25
CA LYS A 25 -6.79 15.70 7.14
C LYS A 25 -5.72 14.86 6.48
N VAL A 26 -4.81 14.31 7.28
CA VAL A 26 -3.88 13.25 6.86
C VAL A 26 -4.15 12.03 7.73
N TYR A 27 -4.55 10.93 7.11
CA TYR A 27 -4.73 9.64 7.77
C TYR A 27 -3.41 8.86 7.70
N SER A 28 -2.98 8.28 8.81
CA SER A 28 -1.77 7.48 8.95
C SER A 28 -2.13 6.11 9.52
N PHE A 29 -1.64 5.05 8.89
CA PHE A 29 -2.00 3.67 9.15
C PHE A 29 -0.76 2.83 9.49
N GLY A 30 -0.83 2.08 10.58
CA GLY A 30 0.17 1.08 10.96
C GLY A 30 1.59 1.63 11.02
N GLY A 31 2.59 0.78 10.74
CA GLY A 31 4.02 1.10 10.78
C GLY A 31 4.78 0.38 11.90
N TYR A 32 6.09 0.58 11.92
CA TYR A 32 7.03 -0.07 12.84
C TYR A 32 7.62 0.92 13.86
N CYS A 33 7.64 0.56 15.14
CA CYS A 33 8.24 1.31 16.24
C CYS A 33 8.98 0.33 17.14
N SER A 34 10.29 0.53 17.30
CA SER A 34 11.10 -0.30 18.20
C SER A 34 10.54 -0.25 19.63
N GLY A 35 10.45 -1.42 20.27
CA GLY A 35 9.96 -1.55 21.64
C GLY A 35 8.43 -1.55 21.79
N GLU A 36 7.66 -1.37 20.70
CA GLU A 36 6.26 -1.75 20.72
C GLU A 36 6.11 -3.26 20.54
N ASP A 37 5.17 -3.84 21.27
CA ASP A 37 4.79 -5.23 21.11
C ASP A 37 3.97 -5.39 19.81
N TYR A 38 4.55 -6.12 18.86
CA TYR A 38 3.91 -6.52 17.61
C TYR A 38 3.17 -7.85 17.75
N GLU A 39 2.95 -8.34 18.98
CA GLU A 39 2.22 -9.58 19.24
C GLU A 39 0.86 -9.58 18.54
N THR A 40 0.85 -10.43 17.52
CA THR A 40 -0.19 -11.21 16.85
C THR A 40 -1.61 -10.62 16.83
N PHE A 41 -2.12 -10.38 15.61
CA PHE A 41 -3.50 -9.98 15.29
C PHE A 41 -4.04 -8.66 15.86
N ARG A 42 -3.24 -7.84 16.55
CA ARG A 42 -3.65 -6.49 16.94
C ARG A 42 -4.15 -5.71 15.72
N GLN A 43 -5.27 -5.01 15.84
CA GLN A 43 -5.79 -4.17 14.76
C GLN A 43 -4.78 -3.07 14.41
N ILE A 44 -4.65 -2.77 13.12
CA ILE A 44 -3.95 -1.58 12.65
C ILE A 44 -4.60 -0.35 13.26
N ASP A 45 -3.78 0.57 13.78
CA ASP A 45 -4.28 1.83 14.28
C ASP A 45 -4.39 2.88 13.16
N VAL A 46 -5.30 3.83 13.38
CA VAL A 46 -5.51 4.96 12.48
C VAL A 46 -5.27 6.25 13.27
N HIS A 47 -4.26 7.01 12.85
CA HIS A 47 -3.99 8.35 13.36
C HIS A 47 -4.42 9.36 12.32
N VAL A 48 -5.08 10.44 12.76
CA VAL A 48 -5.58 11.50 11.90
C VAL A 48 -4.96 12.81 12.34
N PHE A 49 -4.22 13.43 11.42
CA PHE A 49 -3.70 14.77 11.60
C PHE A 49 -4.63 15.78 10.95
N ASN A 50 -5.07 16.78 11.70
CA ASN A 50 -5.79 17.92 11.16
C ASN A 50 -4.79 19.01 10.78
N THR A 51 -4.74 19.37 9.49
CA THR A 51 -3.77 20.36 8.97
C THR A 51 -4.13 21.80 9.32
N VAL A 52 -5.36 22.07 9.77
CA VAL A 52 -5.82 23.40 10.22
C VAL A 52 -5.47 23.59 11.69
N SER A 53 -5.86 22.65 12.55
CA SER A 53 -5.60 22.75 13.99
C SER A 53 -4.20 22.30 14.39
N LEU A 54 -3.47 21.67 13.48
CA LEU A 54 -2.14 21.09 13.71
C LEU A 54 -2.14 20.09 14.88
N ARG A 55 -3.20 19.28 14.99
CA ARG A 55 -3.36 18.27 16.05
C ARG A 55 -3.57 16.88 15.50
N TRP A 56 -2.98 15.92 16.19
CA TRP A 56 -3.19 14.49 15.97
C TRP A 56 -4.32 13.96 16.85
N MET A 57 -5.04 12.98 16.33
CA MET A 57 -6.02 12.18 17.06
C MET A 57 -5.84 10.72 16.67
N LYS A 58 -5.93 9.80 17.63
CA LYS A 58 -6.02 8.36 17.37
C LYS A 58 -7.49 7.95 17.32
N LEU A 59 -7.93 7.29 16.25
CA LEU A 59 -9.27 6.72 16.20
C LEU A 59 -9.38 5.52 17.15
N PRO A 60 -10.53 5.30 17.78
CA PRO A 60 -10.74 4.16 18.65
C PRO A 60 -10.68 2.85 17.85
N PRO A 61 -10.21 1.73 18.46
CA PRO A 61 -10.27 0.42 17.83
C PRO A 61 -11.72 0.05 17.46
N VAL A 62 -11.87 -0.67 16.35
CA VAL A 62 -13.20 -1.13 15.92
C VAL A 62 -13.60 -2.31 16.79
N ARG A 63 -14.77 -2.21 17.43
CA ARG A 63 -15.34 -3.32 18.19
C ARG A 63 -15.82 -4.39 17.22
N THR A 64 -15.03 -5.44 17.06
CA THR A 64 -15.41 -6.61 16.26
C THR A 64 -16.25 -7.56 17.11
N GLY A 65 -17.44 -7.94 16.63
CA GLY A 65 -18.23 -9.01 17.23
C GLY A 65 -17.56 -10.36 16.99
N GLY A 66 -16.76 -10.85 17.94
CA GLY A 66 -16.14 -12.18 17.92
C GLY A 66 -15.00 -12.39 16.91
N ARG A 67 -14.44 -13.61 16.90
CA ARG A 67 -13.23 -14.01 16.17
C ARG A 67 -13.35 -14.00 14.64
N GLU A 68 -14.56 -14.05 14.08
CA GLU A 68 -14.75 -14.17 12.62
C GLU A 68 -14.51 -12.85 11.84
N HIS A 69 -14.58 -11.69 12.51
CA HIS A 69 -14.35 -10.37 11.89
C HIS A 69 -12.88 -9.92 11.88
N ALA A 70 -11.94 -10.77 12.31
CA ALA A 70 -10.50 -10.51 12.20
C ALA A 70 -10.03 -10.32 10.73
N ARG A 71 -10.91 -10.57 9.75
CA ARG A 71 -10.69 -10.38 8.31
C ARG A 71 -11.18 -9.04 7.75
N GLU A 72 -11.89 -8.22 8.53
CA GLU A 72 -12.39 -6.91 8.05
C GLU A 72 -11.45 -5.76 8.39
N VAL A 73 -10.81 -5.83 9.56
CA VAL A 73 -9.84 -4.83 10.00
C VAL A 73 -8.43 -5.40 9.78
N PRO A 74 -7.52 -4.68 9.10
CA PRO A 74 -6.17 -5.16 8.92
C PRO A 74 -5.48 -5.37 10.27
N TYR A 75 -4.69 -6.43 10.40
CA TYR A 75 -3.72 -6.53 11.49
C TYR A 75 -2.64 -5.44 11.37
N MET A 76 -2.01 -5.12 12.50
CA MET A 76 -0.91 -4.18 12.64
C MET A 76 0.29 -4.64 11.81
N ARG A 77 0.72 -3.79 10.88
CA ARG A 77 1.69 -4.12 9.83
C ARG A 77 2.51 -2.91 9.44
N TYR A 78 3.64 -3.16 8.78
CA TYR A 78 4.52 -2.14 8.21
C TYR A 78 4.83 -2.45 6.73
N GLY A 79 5.31 -1.45 5.98
CA GLY A 79 5.70 -1.62 4.57
C GLY A 79 4.52 -1.83 3.60
N HIS A 80 3.30 -1.51 4.04
CA HIS A 80 2.11 -1.47 3.18
C HIS A 80 2.00 -0.12 2.48
N THR A 81 1.09 -0.03 1.50
CA THR A 81 0.73 1.24 0.87
C THR A 81 -0.74 1.54 1.09
N ALA A 82 -1.08 2.83 1.05
CA ALA A 82 -2.45 3.32 1.14
C ALA A 82 -2.69 4.37 0.06
N VAL A 83 -3.86 4.35 -0.58
CA VAL A 83 -4.25 5.33 -1.60
C VAL A 83 -5.71 5.77 -1.43
N LEU A 84 -6.02 7.03 -1.76
CA LEU A 84 -7.39 7.53 -1.80
C LEU A 84 -7.98 7.35 -3.20
N VAL A 85 -9.16 6.75 -3.29
CA VAL A 85 -10.01 6.77 -4.49
C VAL A 85 -11.41 7.17 -4.05
N ASP A 86 -11.93 8.25 -4.63
CA ASP A 86 -13.16 8.90 -4.18
C ASP A 86 -13.10 9.16 -2.65
N ASP A 87 -14.03 8.64 -1.86
CA ASP A 87 -14.07 8.78 -0.38
C ASP A 87 -13.55 7.53 0.36
N THR A 88 -12.81 6.66 -0.32
CA THR A 88 -12.32 5.40 0.26
C THR A 88 -10.81 5.32 0.20
N ILE A 89 -10.18 5.04 1.35
CA ILE A 89 -8.76 4.72 1.42
C ILE A 89 -8.59 3.21 1.26
N TYR A 90 -7.83 2.80 0.24
CA TYR A 90 -7.48 1.41 -0.01
C TYR A 90 -6.09 1.11 0.52
N ILE A 91 -5.94 -0.01 1.24
CA ILE A 91 -4.67 -0.46 1.81
C ILE A 91 -4.30 -1.82 1.23
N TRP A 92 -3.07 -1.94 0.76
CA TRP A 92 -2.53 -3.17 0.21
C TRP A 92 -1.17 -3.54 0.79
N GLY A 93 -0.98 -4.85 0.99
CA GLY A 93 0.29 -5.44 1.34
C GLY A 93 0.76 -5.14 2.75
N GLY A 94 2.08 -5.00 2.88
CA GLY A 94 2.76 -4.92 4.17
C GLY A 94 2.88 -6.29 4.84
N ARG A 95 3.67 -6.32 5.90
CA ARG A 95 3.93 -7.52 6.68
C ARG A 95 3.93 -7.23 8.17
N ASN A 96 3.88 -8.30 8.96
CA ASN A 96 4.36 -8.32 10.33
C ASN A 96 5.15 -9.62 10.57
N ASP A 97 5.67 -9.79 11.78
CA ASP A 97 6.58 -10.90 12.09
C ASP A 97 5.83 -12.24 12.32
N THR A 98 4.49 -12.22 12.36
CA THR A 98 3.64 -13.39 12.65
C THR A 98 2.91 -13.92 11.43
N GLU A 99 2.11 -13.07 10.79
CA GLU A 99 1.28 -13.37 9.62
C GLU A 99 2.08 -13.30 8.31
N GLY A 100 3.29 -12.74 8.35
CA GLY A 100 4.08 -12.48 7.15
C GLY A 100 3.46 -11.39 6.27
N ALA A 101 3.75 -11.44 4.97
CA ALA A 101 3.23 -10.49 3.99
C ALA A 101 1.74 -10.72 3.70
N CYS A 102 1.05 -9.68 3.24
CA CYS A 102 -0.39 -9.72 2.96
C CYS A 102 -0.73 -9.50 1.48
N ASN A 103 -1.77 -10.17 1.02
CA ASN A 103 -2.42 -9.97 -0.29
C ASN A 103 -3.93 -9.71 -0.16
N VAL A 104 -4.39 -9.29 1.02
CA VAL A 104 -5.77 -8.83 1.22
C VAL A 104 -5.83 -7.33 0.99
N LEU A 105 -6.78 -6.91 0.16
CA LEU A 105 -7.13 -5.50 -0.02
C LEU A 105 -8.11 -5.10 1.07
N TYR A 106 -7.76 -4.09 1.85
CA TYR A 106 -8.66 -3.49 2.83
C TYR A 106 -9.11 -2.12 2.34
N ALA A 107 -10.33 -1.74 2.70
CA ALA A 107 -10.89 -0.43 2.43
C ALA A 107 -11.34 0.25 3.72
N PHE A 108 -11.08 1.54 3.81
CA PHE A 108 -11.47 2.40 4.92
C PHE A 108 -12.34 3.55 4.39
N ASP A 109 -13.61 3.53 4.77
CA ASP A 109 -14.55 4.62 4.48
C ASP A 109 -14.24 5.81 5.38
N VAL A 110 -13.82 6.93 4.78
CA VAL A 110 -13.40 8.13 5.51
C VAL A 110 -14.57 8.91 6.11
N ASN A 111 -15.80 8.70 5.61
CA ASN A 111 -17.00 9.38 6.08
C ASN A 111 -17.52 8.74 7.36
N ASN A 112 -17.49 7.40 7.42
CA ASN A 112 -18.03 6.63 8.55
C ASN A 112 -16.95 6.04 9.48
N HIS A 113 -15.67 6.15 9.11
CA HIS A 113 -14.54 5.52 9.79
C HIS A 113 -14.72 4.01 9.96
N ARG A 114 -15.15 3.35 8.89
CA ARG A 114 -15.44 1.90 8.88
C ARG A 114 -14.50 1.18 7.94
N TRP A 115 -14.02 0.03 8.43
CA TRP A 115 -13.29 -0.92 7.61
C TRP A 115 -14.24 -1.87 6.90
N TYR A 116 -13.84 -2.32 5.72
CA TYR A 116 -14.45 -3.44 5.03
C TYR A 116 -13.45 -4.05 4.05
N THR A 117 -13.69 -5.30 3.67
CA THR A 117 -12.87 -6.01 2.69
C THR A 117 -13.64 -6.06 1.37
N PRO A 118 -13.29 -5.24 0.36
CA PRO A 118 -13.95 -5.31 -0.93
C PRO A 118 -13.74 -6.69 -1.57
N LYS A 119 -14.76 -7.17 -2.26
CA LYS A 119 -14.70 -8.45 -2.97
C LYS A 119 -13.80 -8.31 -4.20
N ILE A 120 -12.69 -9.05 -4.24
CA ILE A 120 -11.74 -8.98 -5.35
C ILE A 120 -11.95 -10.11 -6.37
N SER A 121 -11.56 -9.86 -7.63
CA SER A 121 -11.60 -10.81 -8.74
C SER A 121 -10.42 -10.59 -9.70
N GLY A 122 -10.14 -11.53 -10.60
CA GLY A 122 -8.97 -11.47 -11.49
C GLY A 122 -7.69 -12.00 -10.84
N THR A 123 -6.54 -11.69 -11.42
CA THR A 123 -5.23 -12.19 -10.94
C THR A 123 -4.74 -11.31 -9.79
N VAL A 124 -4.97 -11.76 -8.56
CA VAL A 124 -4.55 -11.07 -7.34
C VAL A 124 -3.02 -11.13 -7.20
N PRO A 125 -2.32 -10.00 -7.00
CA PRO A 125 -0.89 -9.99 -6.75
C PRO A 125 -0.52 -10.83 -5.52
N GLY A 126 0.61 -11.52 -5.57
CA GLY A 126 1.12 -12.21 -4.39
C GLY A 126 1.41 -11.25 -3.24
N ALA A 127 1.42 -11.82 -2.04
CA ALA A 127 1.59 -11.12 -0.78
C ALA A 127 2.93 -10.38 -0.76
N ARG A 128 2.92 -9.09 -0.43
CA ARG A 128 4.11 -8.25 -0.58
C ARG A 128 4.19 -7.07 0.38
N ASP A 129 5.38 -6.52 0.54
CA ASP A 129 5.65 -5.28 1.27
C ASP A 129 6.82 -4.51 0.65
N GLY A 130 7.03 -3.26 1.06
CA GLY A 130 8.06 -2.40 0.48
C GLY A 130 7.80 -2.00 -0.98
N HIS A 131 6.59 -2.24 -1.48
CA HIS A 131 6.14 -1.77 -2.79
C HIS A 131 5.71 -0.30 -2.73
N SER A 132 5.52 0.31 -3.90
CA SER A 132 4.84 1.61 -4.00
C SER A 132 3.45 1.43 -4.60
N ALA A 133 2.55 2.38 -4.30
CA ALA A 133 1.26 2.46 -4.96
C ALA A 133 0.95 3.90 -5.40
N CYS A 134 0.26 4.04 -6.53
CA CYS A 134 -0.16 5.31 -7.09
C CYS A 134 -1.59 5.22 -7.62
N VAL A 135 -2.28 6.35 -7.78
CA VAL A 135 -3.63 6.40 -8.36
C VAL A 135 -3.62 7.18 -9.67
N LEU A 136 -4.34 6.66 -10.67
CA LEU A 136 -4.75 7.41 -11.86
C LEU A 136 -6.22 7.13 -12.15
N GLY A 137 -7.06 8.17 -12.10
CA GLY A 137 -8.51 8.01 -12.19
C GLY A 137 -9.02 7.18 -11.01
N LYS A 138 -9.69 6.06 -11.28
CA LYS A 138 -10.18 5.10 -10.27
C LYS A 138 -9.31 3.85 -10.13
N ALA A 139 -8.11 3.87 -10.70
CA ALA A 139 -7.19 2.73 -10.69
C ALA A 139 -6.01 2.98 -9.73
N MET A 140 -5.78 2.02 -8.83
CA MET A 140 -4.54 1.91 -8.05
C MET A 140 -3.51 1.11 -8.86
N TYR A 141 -2.28 1.59 -8.94
CA TYR A 141 -1.14 0.91 -9.56
C TYR A 141 -0.18 0.53 -8.45
N ILE A 142 0.31 -0.71 -8.42
CA ILE A 142 1.30 -1.18 -7.45
C ILE A 142 2.56 -1.53 -8.22
N PHE A 143 3.73 -1.21 -7.68
CA PHE A 143 4.99 -1.55 -8.34
C PHE A 143 5.99 -2.11 -7.33
N GLY A 144 6.68 -3.18 -7.73
CA GLY A 144 7.76 -3.80 -6.96
C GLY A 144 7.32 -4.40 -5.63
N GLY A 145 8.18 -4.24 -4.62
CA GLY A 145 8.07 -4.84 -3.30
C GLY A 145 8.66 -6.24 -3.22
N TYR A 146 8.88 -6.74 -2.02
CA TYR A 146 9.27 -8.13 -1.82
C TYR A 146 8.01 -9.01 -1.82
N GLU A 147 7.99 -10.05 -2.65
CA GLU A 147 6.87 -11.00 -2.72
C GLU A 147 7.18 -12.26 -1.92
N GLN A 148 6.33 -12.56 -0.93
CA GLN A 148 6.39 -13.80 -0.17
C GLN A 148 5.49 -14.84 -0.86
N LEU A 149 6.06 -16.01 -1.16
CA LEU A 149 5.29 -17.14 -1.69
C LEU A 149 4.37 -17.66 -0.60
N VAL A 150 3.06 -17.42 -0.75
CA VAL A 150 2.01 -18.00 0.10
C VAL A 150 1.17 -18.94 -0.79
N GLY A 151 0.81 -20.12 -0.27
CA GLY A 151 0.05 -21.15 -0.98
C GLY A 151 -1.34 -20.70 -1.49
N PRO A 152 -2.02 -21.53 -2.30
CA PRO A 152 -3.17 -21.11 -3.11
C PRO A 152 -4.43 -20.99 -2.26
N HIS A 153 -4.98 -19.77 -2.11
CA HIS A 153 -6.32 -19.58 -1.56
C HIS A 153 -7.21 -18.72 -2.46
N HIS A 154 -8.46 -19.17 -2.57
CA HIS A 154 -9.39 -19.06 -3.69
C HIS A 154 -10.10 -17.70 -3.86
N PRO A 155 -10.46 -17.29 -5.08
CA PRO A 155 -11.37 -16.17 -5.32
C PRO A 155 -12.79 -16.64 -5.72
N LEU A 156 -13.84 -16.05 -5.13
CA LEU A 156 -15.23 -16.13 -5.63
C LEU A 156 -15.99 -14.77 -5.47
N SER A 157 -16.21 -14.13 -6.62
CA SER A 157 -17.27 -13.18 -7.08
C SER A 157 -17.66 -11.86 -6.35
N THR A 158 -17.38 -10.75 -7.08
CA THR A 158 -17.92 -9.34 -7.20
C THR A 158 -17.70 -8.25 -6.14
N ASN A 159 -16.66 -7.41 -6.30
CA ASN A 159 -16.62 -6.02 -6.81
C ASN A 159 -15.24 -5.36 -6.48
N VAL A 160 -14.24 -5.58 -7.36
CA VAL A 160 -12.91 -4.96 -7.59
C VAL A 160 -12.17 -5.96 -8.52
N ILE A 161 -11.57 -5.54 -9.64
CA ILE A 161 -10.97 -6.48 -10.62
C ILE A 161 -9.47 -6.23 -10.85
N TRP A 162 -8.62 -7.17 -10.45
CA TRP A 162 -7.18 -7.15 -10.68
C TRP A 162 -6.84 -7.54 -12.13
N PHE A 163 -6.01 -6.73 -12.78
CA PHE A 163 -5.51 -6.98 -14.13
C PHE A 163 -3.99 -6.90 -14.16
N PHE A 164 -3.35 -7.97 -14.67
CA PHE A 164 -1.95 -7.91 -15.05
C PHE A 164 -1.81 -7.11 -16.35
N ILE A 165 -1.18 -5.94 -16.29
CA ILE A 165 -0.86 -5.14 -17.48
C ILE A 165 0.64 -5.23 -17.72
N GLN A 166 1.03 -6.01 -18.73
CA GLN A 166 2.40 -6.01 -19.20
C GLN A 166 2.72 -4.65 -19.83
N THR A 167 3.87 -4.06 -19.49
CA THR A 167 4.29 -2.78 -20.07
C THR A 167 4.49 -2.94 -21.57
N GLN A 168 3.59 -2.39 -22.37
CA GLN A 168 3.66 -2.51 -23.83
C GLN A 168 4.72 -1.58 -24.46
N PHE A 169 5.20 -0.57 -23.71
CA PHE A 169 6.11 0.46 -24.24
C PHE A 169 7.11 0.98 -23.18
N GLY A 170 8.41 1.05 -23.55
CA GLY A 170 9.51 1.56 -22.72
C GLY A 170 10.46 0.46 -22.21
N THR A 171 11.57 0.84 -21.53
CA THR A 171 12.37 -0.10 -20.73
C THR A 171 11.84 -0.09 -19.29
N PRO A 172 10.99 -1.05 -18.92
CA PRO A 172 10.35 -1.04 -17.63
C PRO A 172 11.37 -1.16 -16.48
N ALA A 173 11.06 -0.57 -15.33
CA ALA A 173 12.00 -0.52 -14.21
C ALA A 173 12.26 -1.93 -13.66
N ARG A 174 13.52 -2.28 -13.38
CA ARG A 174 13.87 -3.53 -12.68
C ARG A 174 13.09 -3.65 -11.37
N TRP A 175 12.70 -4.87 -11.04
CA TRP A 175 12.06 -5.21 -9.76
C TRP A 175 12.90 -4.68 -8.59
N ARG A 176 12.22 -4.09 -7.60
CA ARG A 176 12.83 -3.41 -6.45
C ARG A 176 11.84 -3.21 -5.31
N ASP A 177 12.33 -3.06 -4.10
CA ASP A 177 11.58 -2.64 -2.92
C ASP A 177 12.12 -1.32 -2.34
N PHE A 178 11.39 -0.73 -1.38
CA PHE A 178 11.73 0.51 -0.70
C PHE A 178 12.06 1.69 -1.64
N HIS A 179 11.42 1.71 -2.80
CA HIS A 179 11.51 2.80 -3.78
C HIS A 179 10.37 3.79 -3.60
N SER A 180 10.52 4.98 -4.17
CA SER A 180 9.42 5.93 -4.32
C SER A 180 8.82 5.83 -5.72
N ALA A 181 7.50 6.02 -5.83
CA ALA A 181 6.85 6.20 -7.11
C ALA A 181 5.76 7.26 -7.06
N THR A 182 5.52 7.90 -8.21
CA THR A 182 4.46 8.89 -8.39
C THR A 182 3.95 8.88 -9.82
N ILE A 183 2.68 9.23 -10.04
CA ILE A 183 2.11 9.40 -11.38
C ILE A 183 2.03 10.89 -11.72
N ILE A 184 2.57 11.26 -12.90
CA ILE A 184 2.43 12.60 -13.48
C ILE A 184 1.81 12.44 -14.88
N GLY A 185 0.61 12.99 -15.07
CA GLY A 185 -0.18 12.75 -16.28
C GLY A 185 -0.49 11.27 -16.44
N THR A 186 -0.09 10.67 -17.57
CA THR A 186 -0.27 9.24 -17.86
C THR A 186 1.02 8.44 -17.70
N LYS A 187 1.96 8.89 -16.86
CA LYS A 187 3.23 8.20 -16.65
C LYS A 187 3.50 8.02 -15.16
N MET A 188 3.79 6.79 -14.76
CA MET A 188 4.33 6.48 -13.44
C MET A 188 5.85 6.62 -13.48
N PHE A 189 6.40 7.37 -12.54
CA PHE A 189 7.83 7.57 -12.33
C PHE A 189 8.26 6.79 -11.08
N VAL A 190 9.35 6.05 -11.18
CA VAL A 190 9.92 5.22 -10.11
C VAL A 190 11.36 5.67 -9.87
N PHE A 191 11.71 5.88 -8.60
CA PHE A 191 13.03 6.36 -8.18
C PHE A 191 13.57 5.61 -6.96
N GLY A 192 14.87 5.32 -6.99
CA GLY A 192 15.59 4.70 -5.89
C GLY A 192 15.18 3.24 -5.65
N GLY A 193 15.23 2.86 -4.37
CA GLY A 193 14.97 1.51 -3.88
C GLY A 193 16.09 0.52 -4.17
N ARG A 194 15.94 -0.64 -3.52
CA ARG A 194 16.88 -1.74 -3.57
C ARG A 194 16.31 -2.79 -4.54
N ALA A 195 17.07 -3.08 -5.59
CA ALA A 195 16.76 -4.14 -6.53
C ALA A 195 17.57 -5.38 -6.17
N ASP A 196 17.05 -6.54 -6.56
CA ASP A 196 17.75 -7.81 -6.44
C ASP A 196 18.08 -8.35 -7.85
N ARG A 197 19.20 -9.06 -8.00
CA ARG A 197 19.52 -9.76 -9.24
C ARG A 197 18.45 -10.79 -9.61
N PHE A 198 17.87 -11.47 -8.62
CA PHE A 198 16.86 -12.52 -8.74
C PHE A 198 15.47 -12.08 -8.26
N GLY A 199 15.21 -10.76 -8.26
CA GLY A 199 13.88 -10.22 -7.97
C GLY A 199 12.80 -10.97 -8.78
N PRO A 200 11.64 -11.30 -8.20
CA PRO A 200 11.04 -10.69 -7.02
C PRO A 200 11.49 -11.23 -5.65
N PHE A 201 12.41 -12.21 -5.64
CA PHE A 201 12.87 -12.88 -4.42
C PHE A 201 14.13 -12.23 -3.83
N HIS A 202 14.33 -12.44 -2.53
CA HIS A 202 15.53 -11.99 -1.82
C HIS A 202 16.73 -12.87 -2.17
N SER A 203 17.83 -12.24 -2.57
CA SER A 203 19.17 -12.80 -2.60
C SER A 203 20.13 -11.88 -1.84
N ASN A 204 21.39 -12.30 -1.69
CA ASN A 204 22.45 -11.48 -1.09
C ASN A 204 23.13 -10.55 -2.12
N ASN A 205 22.56 -10.37 -3.31
CA ASN A 205 23.17 -9.61 -4.41
C ASN A 205 22.33 -8.38 -4.78
N GLU A 206 22.47 -7.35 -3.95
CA GLU A 206 21.69 -6.11 -4.04
C GLU A 206 22.24 -5.14 -5.11
N ILE A 207 21.32 -4.43 -5.78
CA ILE A 207 21.65 -3.41 -6.77
C ILE A 207 20.79 -2.16 -6.50
N TYR A 208 21.41 -1.00 -6.37
CA TYR A 208 20.68 0.27 -6.23
C TYR A 208 20.62 0.98 -7.59
N CYS A 209 19.43 1.43 -8.00
CA CYS A 209 19.30 2.20 -9.25
C CYS A 209 19.01 3.66 -8.94
N ASN A 210 19.96 4.53 -9.27
CA ASN A 210 19.85 5.98 -9.09
C ASN A 210 19.19 6.68 -10.28
N LYS A 211 18.69 5.94 -11.28
CA LYS A 211 18.05 6.51 -12.48
C LYS A 211 16.53 6.49 -12.33
N ILE A 212 15.88 7.62 -12.62
CA ILE A 212 14.43 7.70 -12.75
C ILE A 212 13.99 6.81 -13.91
N LYS A 213 12.98 5.97 -13.67
CA LYS A 213 12.33 5.15 -14.70
C LYS A 213 10.88 5.58 -14.84
N SER A 214 10.35 5.52 -16.07
CA SER A 214 8.96 5.88 -16.32
C SER A 214 8.23 4.84 -17.18
N THR A 215 6.97 4.59 -16.86
CA THR A 215 6.10 3.68 -17.62
C THR A 215 4.75 4.34 -17.89
N ARG A 216 4.18 4.13 -19.08
CA ARG A 216 2.87 4.69 -19.44
C ARG A 216 1.74 3.96 -18.71
N THR A 217 0.86 4.73 -18.08
CA THR A 217 -0.38 4.26 -17.44
C THR A 217 -1.57 4.62 -18.31
N HIS A 218 -2.64 3.80 -18.27
CA HIS A 218 -3.87 4.03 -19.02
C HIS A 218 -5.03 4.07 -18.04
N ASN A 219 -5.86 5.12 -18.11
CA ASN A 219 -7.05 5.23 -17.27
C ASN A 219 -8.13 4.24 -17.77
N PRO A 220 -8.48 3.19 -17.01
CA PRO A 220 -9.56 2.30 -17.40
C PRO A 220 -10.89 3.06 -17.24
N ARG A 221 -11.58 3.32 -18.36
CA ARG A 221 -12.82 4.13 -18.39
C ARG A 221 -14.00 3.55 -17.58
N THR A 222 -13.93 2.31 -17.09
CA THR A 222 -15.13 1.62 -16.58
C THR A 222 -14.96 0.74 -15.35
N ARG A 223 -13.78 0.57 -14.72
CA ARG A 223 -13.65 -0.36 -13.58
C ARG A 223 -12.68 0.12 -12.50
N ILE A 224 -13.11 -0.06 -11.24
CA ILE A 224 -12.40 0.29 -10.02
C ILE A 224 -11.22 -0.67 -9.86
N LEU A 225 -10.02 -0.09 -9.72
CA LEU A 225 -8.73 -0.74 -9.47
C LEU A 225 -8.18 -1.62 -10.59
N SER A 226 -7.22 -1.15 -11.40
CA SER A 226 -6.36 -2.02 -12.24
C SER A 226 -4.93 -1.96 -11.73
N VAL A 227 -4.49 -3.00 -11.04
CA VAL A 227 -3.21 -2.97 -10.34
C VAL A 227 -2.10 -3.71 -11.07
N PHE A 228 -1.01 -2.98 -11.30
CA PHE A 228 0.21 -3.47 -11.95
C PHE A 228 0.99 -4.47 -11.07
N VAL A 229 1.55 -5.49 -11.71
CA VAL A 229 2.69 -6.29 -11.22
C VAL A 229 3.47 -6.70 -12.46
N GLY A 230 4.80 -6.68 -12.41
CA GLY A 230 5.63 -7.53 -13.26
C GLY A 230 6.13 -6.94 -14.58
N LEU A 231 7.46 -6.88 -14.65
CA LEU A 231 8.20 -6.92 -15.91
C LEU A 231 7.93 -8.24 -16.62
N GLY A 232 7.72 -8.20 -17.93
CA GLY A 232 7.74 -9.41 -18.74
C GLY A 232 9.08 -10.13 -18.54
N ASN A 233 9.01 -11.45 -18.39
CA ASN A 233 10.18 -12.32 -18.39
C ASN A 233 11.04 -12.02 -19.63
N HIS A 234 12.34 -11.81 -19.42
CA HIS A 234 13.33 -12.19 -20.43
C HIS A 234 13.75 -13.62 -20.13
#